data_AF-B7KXP4-F1
#
_entry.id   AF-B7KXP4-F1
#
_cell.length_a   1.000
_cell.length_b   1.000
_cell.length_c   1.000
_cell.angle_alpha   90.00
_cell.angle_beta   90.00
_cell.angle_gamma   90.00
#
_symmetry.space_group_name_H-M   'P 1'
#
loop_
_entity.id
_entity.type
_entity.pdbx_description
1 polymer ?
#
loop_
_entity_poly.entity_id
_entity_poly.type
_entity_poly.pdbx_seq_one_letter_code
_entity_poly.pdbx_strand_id
1 'polypeptide(L)'
;MTGLWLFGYACLTIITGAILATAGVLAWFIADRGLPVDVKETTVLTPVVRPGSKLVIRQRLGCLRNCSAYIDRALFDAQMHRVILPAVRYERPPQGLGPRTITFTVTVREEFGPGAGEYRAALEYHFNPLQRHYWSITRAQNVVRFQIERRS
;
A
#
# COMPACT_ATOMS: atom_id res chain seq x y z
N MET A 1 54.68 -5.79 -25.91
CA MET A 1 54.18 -6.09 -24.55
C MET A 1 53.24 -5.01 -24.00
N THR A 2 53.50 -3.72 -24.22
CA THR A 2 52.64 -2.58 -23.76
C THR A 2 51.18 -2.63 -24.22
N GLY A 3 50.89 -3.09 -25.44
CA GLY A 3 49.51 -3.18 -25.95
C GLY A 3 48.62 -4.18 -25.20
N LEU A 4 49.18 -5.28 -24.68
CA LEU A 4 48.43 -6.28 -23.92
C LEU A 4 47.99 -5.73 -22.55
N TRP A 5 48.85 -4.94 -21.90
CA TRP A 5 48.54 -4.27 -20.64
C TRP A 5 47.46 -3.21 -20.81
N LEU A 6 47.55 -2.37 -21.85
CA LEU A 6 46.53 -1.37 -22.16
C LEU A 6 45.16 -2.02 -22.41
N PHE A 7 45.13 -3.13 -23.16
CA PHE A 7 43.91 -3.90 -23.37
C PHE A 7 43.35 -4.48 -22.06
N GLY A 8 44.22 -5.06 -21.21
CA GLY A 8 43.83 -5.57 -19.90
C GLY A 8 43.23 -4.51 -18.99
N TYR A 9 43.84 -3.32 -18.92
CA TYR A 9 43.31 -2.19 -18.14
C TYR A 9 42.01 -1.64 -18.71
N ALA A 10 41.85 -1.60 -20.03
CA ALA A 10 40.60 -1.20 -20.67
C ALA A 10 39.47 -2.18 -20.33
N CYS A 11 39.70 -3.50 -20.45
CA CYS A 11 38.73 -4.53 -20.07
C CYS A 11 38.38 -4.45 -18.58
N LEU A 12 39.40 -4.33 -17.70
CA LEU A 12 39.17 -4.19 -16.26
C LEU A 12 38.30 -2.96 -15.96
N THR A 13 38.61 -1.82 -16.57
CA THR A 13 37.84 -0.57 -16.36
C THR A 13 36.40 -0.73 -16.82
N ILE A 14 36.15 -1.37 -17.97
CA ILE A 14 34.80 -1.62 -18.47
C ILE A 14 34.03 -2.53 -17.52
N ILE A 15 34.65 -3.64 -17.09
CA ILE A 15 34.01 -4.61 -16.19
C ILE A 15 33.72 -3.96 -14.84
N THR A 16 34.70 -3.32 -14.21
CA THR A 16 34.52 -2.65 -12.92
C THR A 16 33.51 -1.51 -13.02
N GLY A 17 33.54 -0.72 -14.10
CA GLY A 17 32.57 0.34 -14.34
C GLY A 17 31.14 -0.20 -14.47
N ALA A 18 30.95 -1.28 -15.24
CA ALA A 18 29.65 -1.94 -15.37
C ALA A 18 29.13 -2.47 -14.03
N ILE A 19 29.98 -3.10 -13.22
CA ILE A 19 29.64 -3.61 -11.89
C ILE A 19 29.24 -2.46 -10.95
N LEU A 20 30.05 -1.40 -10.86
CA LEU A 20 29.76 -0.27 -9.97
C LEU A 20 28.51 0.48 -10.40
N ALA A 21 28.28 0.65 -11.71
CA ALA A 21 27.08 1.29 -12.21
C ALA A 21 25.82 0.47 -11.90
N THR A 22 25.83 -0.84 -12.15
CA THR A 22 24.68 -1.70 -11.82
C THR A 22 24.44 -1.78 -10.32
N ALA A 23 25.48 -1.92 -9.51
CA ALA A 23 25.36 -1.91 -8.05
C ALA A 23 24.79 -0.58 -7.54
N GLY A 24 25.27 0.56 -8.06
CA GLY A 24 24.77 1.88 -7.69
C GLY A 24 23.29 2.08 -8.03
N VAL A 25 22.87 1.67 -9.23
CA VAL A 25 21.46 1.75 -9.65
C VAL A 25 20.57 0.86 -8.79
N LEU A 26 21.00 -0.38 -8.49
CA LEU A 26 20.24 -1.28 -7.61
C LEU A 26 20.16 -0.72 -6.18
N ALA A 27 21.28 -0.23 -5.64
CA ALA A 27 21.30 0.39 -4.32
C ALA A 27 20.35 1.59 -4.23
N TRP A 28 20.31 2.44 -5.27
CA TRP A 28 19.36 3.55 -5.35
C TRP A 28 17.90 3.07 -5.33
N PHE A 29 17.55 2.05 -6.12
CA PHE A 29 16.19 1.49 -6.13
C PHE A 29 15.77 0.85 -4.80
N ILE A 30 16.72 0.29 -4.06
CA ILE A 30 16.47 -0.29 -2.74
C ILE A 30 16.30 0.82 -1.68
N ALA A 31 17.09 1.89 -1.79
CA ALA A 31 17.07 3.02 -0.89
C ALA A 31 15.82 3.90 -1.06
N ASP A 32 15.25 4.02 -2.27
CA ASP A 32 14.04 4.81 -2.48
C ASP A 32 12.80 4.11 -1.90
N ARG A 33 12.51 4.45 -0.64
CA ARG A 33 11.37 3.94 0.14
C ARG A 33 10.32 5.01 0.44
N GLY A 34 10.31 6.08 -0.35
CA GLY A 34 9.34 7.16 -0.17
C GLY A 34 7.90 6.64 -0.32
N LEU A 35 7.04 7.00 0.63
CA LEU A 35 5.63 6.60 0.58
C LEU A 35 4.94 7.21 -0.66
N PRO A 36 4.29 6.40 -1.52
CA PRO A 36 3.61 6.90 -2.73
C PRO A 36 2.34 7.69 -2.44
N VAL A 37 1.72 7.44 -1.30
CA VAL A 37 0.41 8.00 -0.93
C VAL A 37 0.49 8.56 0.47
N ASP A 38 0.08 9.81 0.60
CA ASP A 38 -0.14 10.46 1.88
C ASP A 38 -1.64 10.45 2.21
N VAL A 39 -2.02 10.01 3.40
CA VAL A 39 -3.43 9.98 3.82
C VAL A 39 -3.64 11.19 4.71
N LYS A 40 -4.33 12.21 4.17
CA LYS A 40 -4.57 13.48 4.86
C LYS A 40 -5.69 13.37 5.88
N GLU A 41 -6.77 12.69 5.51
CA GLU A 41 -7.97 12.61 6.35
C GLU A 41 -8.72 11.31 6.07
N THR A 42 -9.25 10.67 7.11
CA THR A 42 -10.18 9.56 7.00
C THR A 42 -11.40 9.86 7.85
N THR A 43 -12.57 9.91 7.22
CA THR A 43 -13.85 10.23 7.86
C THR A 43 -14.83 9.08 7.64
N VAL A 44 -15.46 8.61 8.73
CA VAL A 44 -16.54 7.63 8.66
C VAL A 44 -17.85 8.39 8.49
N LEU A 45 -18.50 8.21 7.34
CA LEU A 45 -19.77 8.90 7.06
C LEU A 45 -20.96 8.24 7.78
N THR A 46 -20.84 6.94 8.07
CA THR A 46 -21.81 6.17 8.87
C THR A 46 -21.13 5.67 10.15
N PRO A 47 -20.94 6.53 11.16
CA PRO A 47 -20.18 6.19 12.37
C PRO A 47 -20.86 5.10 13.20
N VAL A 48 -22.17 4.94 13.05
CA VAL A 48 -23.00 3.92 13.69
C VAL A 48 -23.68 3.09 12.60
N VAL A 49 -23.53 1.77 12.65
CA VAL A 49 -24.01 0.83 11.63
C VAL A 49 -24.67 -0.38 12.26
N ARG A 50 -25.72 -0.90 11.62
CA ARG A 50 -26.33 -2.19 12.01
C ARG A 50 -25.59 -3.36 11.37
N PRO A 51 -25.60 -4.56 11.97
CA PRO A 51 -25.18 -5.77 11.28
C PRO A 51 -25.92 -5.93 9.95
N GLY A 52 -25.21 -6.28 8.87
CA GLY A 52 -25.76 -6.36 7.51
C GLY A 52 -25.83 -5.02 6.76
N SER A 53 -25.64 -3.89 7.43
CA SER A 53 -25.70 -2.57 6.80
C SER A 53 -24.37 -2.12 6.18
N LYS A 54 -24.41 -0.99 5.49
CA LYS A 54 -23.29 -0.44 4.74
C LYS A 54 -22.51 0.57 5.58
N LEU A 55 -21.25 0.26 5.86
CA LEU A 55 -20.25 1.19 6.37
C LEU A 55 -19.70 2.01 5.22
N VAL A 56 -19.84 3.33 5.28
CA VAL A 56 -19.33 4.26 4.26
C VAL A 56 -18.15 5.04 4.84
N ILE A 57 -17.00 4.95 4.16
CA ILE A 57 -15.76 5.60 4.56
C ILE A 57 -15.32 6.55 3.44
N ARG A 58 -14.98 7.78 3.83
CA ARG A 58 -14.36 8.79 2.97
C ARG A 58 -12.91 8.96 3.35
N GLN A 59 -12.02 8.93 2.37
CA GLN A 59 -10.60 9.19 2.57
C GLN A 59 -10.12 10.28 1.62
N ARG A 60 -9.43 11.28 2.18
CA ARG A 60 -8.66 12.26 1.41
C ARG A 60 -7.21 11.84 1.42
N LEU A 61 -6.67 11.62 0.24
CA LEU A 61 -5.31 11.14 0.03
C LEU A 61 -4.61 11.96 -1.05
N GLY A 62 -3.30 12.15 -0.89
CA GLY A 62 -2.42 12.70 -1.91
C GLY A 62 -1.64 11.59 -2.57
N CYS A 63 -1.92 11.31 -3.85
CA CYS A 63 -1.11 10.41 -4.67
C CYS A 63 0.15 11.16 -5.14
N LEU A 64 1.28 10.89 -4.50
CA LEU A 64 2.55 11.57 -4.76
C LEU A 64 3.31 10.94 -5.93
N ARG A 65 3.15 9.64 -6.14
CA ARG A 65 3.94 8.89 -7.11
C ARG A 65 3.10 7.83 -7.84
N ASN A 66 3.50 7.50 -9.07
CA ASN A 66 2.82 6.53 -9.91
C ASN A 66 3.31 5.12 -9.58
N CYS A 67 2.56 4.43 -8.72
CA CYS A 67 2.96 3.19 -8.09
C CYS A 67 1.85 2.16 -8.21
N SER A 68 2.20 0.89 -8.33
CA SER A 68 1.24 -0.19 -8.13
C SER A 68 0.99 -0.39 -6.64
N ALA A 69 -0.23 -0.78 -6.29
CA ALA A 69 -0.57 -1.07 -4.90
C ALA A 69 -1.44 -2.31 -4.76
N TYR A 70 -1.23 -2.98 -3.63
CA TYR A 70 -2.05 -4.04 -3.10
C TYR A 70 -2.57 -3.60 -1.72
N ILE A 71 -3.88 -3.63 -1.53
CA ILE A 71 -4.52 -3.22 -0.29
C ILE A 71 -5.27 -4.42 0.25
N ASP A 72 -4.73 -5.04 1.31
CA ASP A 72 -5.42 -6.06 2.07
C ASP A 72 -6.35 -5.38 3.09
N ARG A 73 -7.57 -5.90 3.20
CA ARG A 73 -8.65 -5.23 3.93
C ARG A 73 -9.38 -6.23 4.79
N ALA A 74 -9.68 -5.84 6.02
CA ALA A 74 -10.47 -6.66 6.93
C ALA A 74 -11.38 -5.80 7.82
N LEU A 75 -12.50 -6.39 8.22
CA LEU A 75 -13.36 -5.89 9.28
C LEU A 75 -13.18 -6.73 10.54
N PHE A 76 -13.26 -6.07 11.68
CA PHE A 76 -13.24 -6.64 13.01
C PHE A 76 -14.44 -6.12 13.81
N ASP A 77 -15.04 -6.97 14.63
CA ASP A 77 -15.98 -6.56 15.67
C ASP A 77 -15.31 -6.49 17.06
N ALA A 78 -16.10 -6.20 18.09
CA ALA A 78 -15.62 -6.08 19.46
C ALA A 78 -15.16 -7.43 20.04
N GLN A 79 -15.64 -8.54 19.48
CA GLN A 79 -15.32 -9.92 19.86
C GLN A 79 -14.14 -10.48 19.06
N MET A 80 -13.45 -9.64 18.28
CA MET A 80 -12.33 -10.02 17.40
C MET A 80 -12.72 -10.96 16.25
N HIS A 81 -14.01 -11.08 15.91
CA HIS A 81 -14.39 -11.78 14.69
C HIS A 81 -13.86 -11.01 13.48
N ARG A 82 -13.05 -11.70 12.66
CA ARG A 82 -12.40 -11.12 11.50
C ARG A 82 -13.09 -11.56 10.21
N VAL A 83 -13.42 -10.60 9.37
CA VAL A 83 -13.87 -10.84 7.99
C VAL A 83 -12.88 -10.23 7.03
N ILE A 84 -12.25 -11.06 6.21
CA ILE A 84 -11.37 -10.61 5.14
C ILE A 84 -12.24 -10.11 3.99
N LEU A 85 -11.99 -8.88 3.56
CA LEU A 85 -12.66 -8.27 2.43
C LEU A 85 -11.84 -8.52 1.16
N PRO A 86 -12.45 -8.43 -0.04
CA PRO A 86 -11.70 -8.50 -1.29
C PRO A 86 -10.58 -7.45 -1.30
N ALA A 87 -9.36 -7.88 -1.59
CA ALA A 87 -8.24 -6.97 -1.70
C ALA A 87 -8.43 -6.03 -2.91
N VAL A 88 -7.93 -4.79 -2.79
CA VAL A 88 -7.91 -3.84 -3.91
C VAL A 88 -6.53 -3.88 -4.53
N ARG A 89 -6.48 -4.06 -5.85
CA ARG A 89 -5.24 -4.06 -6.63
C ARG A 89 -5.33 -3.02 -7.73
N TYR A 90 -4.28 -2.24 -7.90
CA TYR A 90 -4.14 -1.37 -9.07
C TYR A 90 -2.68 -1.28 -9.50
N GLU A 91 -2.44 -1.21 -10.81
CA GLU A 91 -1.10 -1.03 -11.36
C GLU A 91 -0.63 0.42 -11.27
N ARG A 92 -1.58 1.36 -11.27
CA ARG A 92 -1.35 2.81 -11.19
C ARG A 92 -2.47 3.47 -10.40
N PRO A 93 -2.24 4.64 -9.78
CA PRO A 93 -3.29 5.35 -9.06
C PRO A 93 -4.52 5.54 -9.95
N PRO A 94 -5.69 5.01 -9.57
CA PRO A 94 -6.85 4.92 -10.47
C PRO A 94 -7.39 6.30 -10.88
N GLN A 95 -7.17 7.33 -10.05
CA GLN A 95 -7.56 8.71 -10.32
C GLN A 95 -6.36 9.60 -10.69
N GLY A 96 -5.20 9.02 -10.99
CA GLY A 96 -3.96 9.75 -11.27
C GLY A 96 -3.31 10.35 -10.02
N LEU A 97 -2.33 11.24 -10.25
CA LEU A 97 -1.56 11.91 -9.21
C LEU A 97 -2.31 13.11 -8.61
N GLY A 98 -1.83 13.58 -7.45
CA GLY A 98 -2.35 14.74 -6.74
C GLY A 98 -3.39 14.39 -5.65
N PRO A 99 -4.05 15.41 -5.09
CA PRO A 99 -5.06 15.23 -4.05
C PRO A 99 -6.33 14.59 -4.62
N ARG A 100 -6.80 13.54 -3.95
CA ARG A 100 -7.98 12.75 -4.32
C ARG A 100 -8.83 12.48 -3.10
N THR A 101 -10.14 12.44 -3.32
CA THR A 101 -11.11 11.99 -2.33
C THR A 101 -11.75 10.73 -2.84
N ILE A 102 -11.56 9.63 -2.11
CA ILE A 102 -12.26 8.37 -2.39
C ILE A 102 -13.34 8.18 -1.35
N THR A 103 -14.50 7.71 -1.80
CA THR A 103 -15.57 7.24 -0.91
C THR A 103 -15.86 5.81 -1.32
N PHE A 104 -15.84 4.91 -0.35
CA PHE A 104 -16.12 3.50 -0.58
C PHE A 104 -17.01 2.94 0.51
N THR A 105 -17.66 1.84 0.16
CA THR A 105 -18.65 1.20 1.01
C THR A 105 -18.23 -0.24 1.28
N VAL A 106 -18.41 -0.66 2.52
CA VAL A 106 -18.17 -2.04 2.98
C VAL A 106 -19.41 -2.53 3.70
N THR A 107 -19.89 -3.72 3.38
CA THR A 107 -21.01 -4.33 4.12
C THR A 107 -20.49 -4.97 5.40
N VAL A 108 -21.05 -4.58 6.55
CA VAL A 108 -20.79 -5.24 7.84
C VAL A 108 -21.54 -6.56 7.85
N ARG A 109 -20.90 -7.66 8.26
CA ARG A 109 -21.56 -8.97 8.30
C ARG A 109 -22.69 -8.98 9.34
N GLU A 110 -23.71 -9.79 9.09
CA GLU A 110 -24.85 -9.95 10.01
C GLU A 110 -24.45 -10.64 11.33
N GLU A 111 -23.39 -11.44 11.27
CA GLU A 111 -22.85 -12.20 12.41
C GLU A 111 -22.07 -11.34 13.41
N PHE A 112 -21.79 -10.08 13.08
CA PHE A 112 -20.98 -9.21 13.93
C PHE A 112 -21.73 -8.82 15.19
N GLY A 113 -21.04 -8.91 16.33
CA GLY A 113 -21.58 -8.50 17.62
C GLY A 113 -21.72 -6.98 17.73
N PRO A 114 -22.63 -6.49 18.58
CA PRO A 114 -22.69 -5.07 18.92
C PRO A 114 -21.42 -4.63 19.64
N GLY A 115 -20.99 -3.38 19.42
CA GLY A 115 -19.80 -2.82 20.06
C GLY A 115 -18.91 -2.03 19.09
N ALA A 116 -17.66 -1.81 19.48
CA ALA A 116 -16.68 -1.15 18.64
C ALA A 116 -16.27 -2.05 17.47
N GLY A 117 -16.42 -1.56 16.25
CA GLY A 117 -15.93 -2.18 15.03
C GLY A 117 -14.69 -1.48 14.51
N GLU A 118 -13.80 -2.24 13.87
CA GLU A 118 -12.61 -1.71 13.21
C GLU A 118 -12.54 -2.17 11.76
N TYR A 119 -12.35 -1.22 10.86
CA TYR A 119 -11.89 -1.48 9.51
C TYR A 119 -10.38 -1.30 9.47
N ARG A 120 -9.66 -2.33 9.04
CA ARG A 120 -8.20 -2.30 8.91
C ARG A 120 -7.81 -2.47 7.45
N ALA A 121 -6.95 -1.58 6.96
CA ALA A 121 -6.35 -1.68 5.64
C ALA A 121 -4.82 -1.72 5.75
N ALA A 122 -4.22 -2.82 5.31
CA ALA A 122 -2.77 -2.95 5.14
C ALA A 122 -2.42 -2.62 3.68
N LEU A 123 -1.49 -1.68 3.49
CA LEU A 123 -1.11 -1.20 2.17
C LEU A 123 0.31 -1.65 1.84
N GLU A 124 0.43 -2.22 0.65
CA GLU A 124 1.69 -2.58 0.02
C GLU A 124 1.81 -1.85 -1.30
N TYR A 125 2.97 -1.26 -1.55
CA TYR A 125 3.26 -0.52 -2.77
C TYR A 125 4.52 -1.04 -3.46
N HIS A 126 4.52 -0.97 -4.79
CA HIS A 126 5.65 -1.41 -5.62
C HIS A 126 5.88 -0.45 -6.79
N PHE A 127 7.08 0.14 -6.87
CA PHE A 127 7.52 1.00 -7.98
C PHE A 127 8.27 0.27 -9.07
N ASN A 128 8.94 -0.82 -8.72
CA ASN A 128 9.77 -1.58 -9.65
C ASN A 128 9.62 -3.09 -9.37
N PRO A 129 10.04 -3.95 -10.33
CA PRO A 129 9.95 -5.40 -10.16
C PRO A 129 10.68 -5.93 -8.92
N LEU A 130 11.80 -5.29 -8.53
CA LEU A 130 12.57 -5.70 -7.35
C LEU A 130 11.76 -5.47 -6.06
N GLN A 131 11.11 -4.31 -5.92
CA GLN A 131 10.20 -4.02 -4.81
C GLN A 131 8.93 -4.87 -4.84
N ARG A 132 8.53 -5.36 -6.02
CA ARG A 132 7.39 -6.27 -6.14
C ARG A 132 7.68 -7.66 -5.57
N HIS A 133 8.90 -8.17 -5.76
CA HIS A 133 9.22 -9.57 -5.42
C HIS A 133 10.00 -9.73 -4.12
N TYR A 134 10.87 -8.79 -3.78
CA TYR A 134 11.79 -8.94 -2.66
C TYR A 134 11.48 -8.02 -1.49
N TRP A 135 11.01 -6.80 -1.77
CA TRP A 135 10.87 -5.80 -0.71
C TRP A 135 9.82 -4.73 -1.05
N SER A 136 8.57 -5.01 -0.72
CA SER A 136 7.48 -4.05 -0.92
C SER A 136 7.61 -2.86 0.03
N ILE A 137 7.03 -1.72 -0.35
CA ILE A 137 6.92 -0.57 0.55
C ILE A 137 5.61 -0.74 1.33
N THR A 138 5.73 -1.06 2.62
CA THR A 138 4.60 -1.20 3.53
C THR A 138 4.43 0.04 4.39
N ARG A 139 3.21 0.26 4.89
CA ARG A 139 2.90 1.26 5.91
C ARG A 139 2.15 0.58 7.07
N ALA A 140 2.20 1.19 8.25
CA ALA A 140 1.27 0.89 9.33
C ALA A 140 -0.17 0.84 8.81
N GLN A 141 -0.95 -0.12 9.31
CA GLN A 141 -2.32 -0.33 8.91
C GLN A 141 -3.16 0.93 9.16
N ASN A 142 -3.98 1.31 8.19
CA ASN A 142 -4.99 2.34 8.41
C ASN A 142 -6.16 1.70 9.16
N VAL A 143 -6.36 2.12 10.41
CA VAL A 143 -7.42 1.61 11.29
C VAL A 143 -8.50 2.67 11.41
N VAL A 144 -9.72 2.31 11.01
CA VAL A 144 -10.89 3.16 11.04
C VAL A 144 -11.89 2.55 12.00
N ARG A 145 -12.25 3.30 13.04
CA ARG A 145 -13.17 2.83 14.09
C ARG A 145 -14.59 3.30 13.82
N PHE A 146 -15.56 2.44 14.15
CA PHE A 146 -16.99 2.72 14.06
C PHE A 146 -17.74 1.93 15.13
N GLN A 147 -19.04 2.19 15.29
CA GLN A 147 -19.89 1.51 16.27
C GLN A 147 -20.90 0.59 15.56
N ILE A 148 -21.02 -0.63 16.05
CA ILE A 148 -22.01 -1.63 15.61
C ILE A 148 -23.18 -1.62 16.60
N GLU A 149 -24.38 -1.35 16.11
CA GLU A 149 -25.61 -1.39 16.90
C GLU A 149 -26.03 -2.84 17.20
N ARG A 150 -26.82 -3.00 18.27
CA ARG A 150 -27.49 -4.26 18.54
C ARG A 150 -28.50 -4.53 17.42
N ARG A 151 -28.55 -5.77 16.94
CA ARG A 151 -29.64 -6.24 16.07
C ARG A 151 -30.95 -6.10 16.85
N SER A 152 -31.83 -5.20 16.40
CA SER A 152 -33.19 -5.07 16.92
C SER A 152 -34.06 -6.20 16.44
#